data_AF-A0A9D9Q6G5-F1
#
_entry.id   AF-A0A9D9Q6G5-F1
#
_cell.length_a   1.000
_cell.length_b   1.000
_cell.length_c   1.000
_cell.angle_alpha   90.00
_cell.angle_beta   90.00
_cell.angle_gamma   90.00
#
_symmetry.space_group_name_H-M   'P 1'
#
loop_
_entity.id
_entity.type
_entity.pdbx_description
1 polymer ?
#
loop_
_entity_poly.entity_id
_entity_poly.type
_entity_poly.pdbx_seq_one_letter_code
_entity_poly.pdbx_strand_id
1 'polypeptide(L)'
;MITIKRLFVVGILVLCTMMCFAEPELRSVDYQKLVSAVTLRFEDFPAVKNWNGKRCAPVLDTDFKKQYRTLIKQNAADEPNFNGIYRIAEFGAGTGWHGFFVINLETGIVTEGIFNEFGLEYSKDSRMLVVNPSATILDYWQDEENIPARAFSSYLLFEDGQFIKLLDVYKAD
;
A
#
# COMPACT_ATOMS: atom_id res chain seq x y z
N MET A 1 -12.21 -38.01 -71.29
CA MET A 1 -13.50 -38.70 -71.49
C MET A 1 -14.28 -38.60 -70.18
N ILE A 2 -15.39 -37.83 -70.19
CA ILE A 2 -16.64 -37.98 -69.40
C ILE A 2 -16.53 -37.88 -67.86
N THR A 3 -16.85 -36.76 -67.19
CA THR A 3 -18.16 -36.10 -66.88
C THR A 3 -18.87 -36.59 -65.58
N ILE A 4 -18.81 -35.72 -64.55
CA ILE A 4 -19.86 -35.22 -63.62
C ILE A 4 -20.95 -36.19 -63.08
N LYS A 5 -21.13 -36.22 -61.73
CA LYS A 5 -22.33 -35.80 -60.93
C LYS A 5 -22.13 -36.17 -59.44
N ARG A 6 -22.15 -35.18 -58.51
CA ARG A 6 -23.26 -34.79 -57.58
C ARG A 6 -23.73 -35.93 -56.66
N LEU A 7 -24.15 -35.78 -55.41
CA LEU A 7 -24.28 -34.74 -54.37
C LEU A 7 -25.17 -35.42 -53.31
N PHE A 8 -24.77 -35.57 -52.05
CA PHE A 8 -25.65 -35.82 -50.87
C PHE A 8 -24.79 -35.56 -49.61
N VAL A 9 -24.83 -34.40 -48.96
CA VAL A 9 -25.86 -33.86 -48.04
C VAL A 9 -25.96 -34.68 -46.74
N VAL A 10 -25.46 -34.04 -45.68
CA VAL A 10 -25.86 -34.10 -44.27
C VAL A 10 -25.43 -35.33 -43.46
N GLY A 11 -24.50 -35.07 -42.55
CA GLY A 11 -24.13 -35.96 -41.45
C GLY A 11 -23.40 -35.15 -40.40
N ILE A 12 -24.18 -34.41 -39.60
CA ILE A 12 -23.73 -33.67 -38.42
C ILE A 12 -22.99 -34.65 -37.50
N LEU A 13 -21.69 -34.42 -37.30
CA LEU A 13 -21.04 -34.76 -36.04
C LEU A 13 -19.95 -33.72 -35.83
N VAL A 14 -20.34 -32.58 -35.27
CA VAL A 14 -19.41 -31.69 -34.59
C VAL A 14 -18.97 -32.46 -33.34
N LEU A 15 -18.00 -33.36 -33.53
CA LEU A 15 -17.16 -33.85 -32.46
C LEU A 15 -16.35 -32.63 -32.03
N CYS A 16 -16.94 -31.91 -31.08
CA CYS A 16 -16.30 -30.92 -30.25
C CYS A 16 -15.18 -31.67 -29.52
N THR A 17 -14.05 -31.87 -30.20
CA THR A 17 -12.79 -32.17 -29.55
C THR A 17 -12.55 -31.00 -28.64
N MET A 18 -12.93 -31.20 -27.38
CA MET A 18 -12.35 -30.60 -26.20
C MET A 18 -10.84 -30.63 -26.40
N MET A 19 -10.30 -29.61 -27.07
CA MET A 19 -9.05 -29.04 -26.62
C MET A 19 -9.35 -28.56 -25.21
N CYS A 20 -9.13 -29.47 -24.26
CA CYS A 20 -8.79 -29.16 -22.90
C CYS A 20 -7.69 -28.10 -22.98
N PHE A 21 -8.07 -26.83 -22.99
CA PHE A 21 -7.33 -25.84 -22.25
C PHE A 21 -7.36 -26.33 -20.81
N ALA A 22 -6.41 -27.19 -20.47
CA ALA A 22 -5.90 -27.24 -19.12
C ALA A 22 -5.29 -25.85 -18.94
N GLU A 23 -6.13 -24.91 -18.51
CA GLU A 23 -5.64 -23.74 -17.79
C GLU A 23 -4.68 -24.32 -16.76
N PRO A 24 -3.39 -23.91 -16.75
CA PRO A 24 -2.60 -24.20 -15.58
C PRO A 24 -3.39 -23.56 -14.45
N GLU A 25 -3.98 -24.39 -13.58
CA GLU A 25 -4.40 -23.93 -12.27
C GLU A 25 -3.18 -23.16 -11.76
N LEU A 26 -3.33 -21.84 -11.73
CA LEU A 26 -2.37 -20.93 -11.18
C LEU A 26 -2.41 -21.25 -9.70
N ARG A 27 -1.70 -22.32 -9.36
CA ARG A 27 -1.58 -22.92 -8.04
C ARG A 27 -1.31 -21.73 -7.15
N SER A 28 -2.29 -21.38 -6.33
CA SER A 28 -2.24 -20.18 -5.51
C SER A 28 -0.97 -20.29 -4.69
N VAL A 29 0.09 -19.66 -5.19
CA VAL A 29 1.28 -19.45 -4.41
C VAL A 29 0.74 -18.69 -3.22
N ASP A 30 0.88 -19.27 -2.05
CA ASP A 30 0.44 -18.66 -0.82
C ASP A 30 1.31 -17.41 -0.64
N TYR A 31 0.85 -16.30 -1.24
CA TYR A 31 1.56 -15.04 -1.26
C TYR A 31 1.76 -14.55 0.17
N GLN A 32 0.86 -14.88 1.10
CA GLN A 32 1.03 -14.60 2.52
C GLN A 32 2.21 -15.38 3.11
N LYS A 33 2.39 -16.65 2.72
CA LYS A 33 3.52 -17.49 3.17
C LYS A 33 4.86 -17.17 2.51
N LEU A 34 4.87 -16.71 1.25
CA LEU A 34 6.10 -16.19 0.63
C LEU A 34 6.48 -14.84 1.22
N VAL A 35 5.51 -13.99 1.50
CA VAL A 35 5.76 -12.67 2.06
C VAL A 35 6.09 -12.72 3.56
N SER A 36 5.59 -13.71 4.32
CA SER A 36 6.06 -13.94 5.69
C SER A 36 7.53 -14.37 5.78
N ALA A 37 8.10 -14.91 4.69
CA ALA A 37 9.53 -15.21 4.56
C ALA A 37 10.35 -14.03 3.99
N VAL A 38 9.69 -12.98 3.46
CA VAL A 38 10.35 -11.77 2.94
C VAL A 38 10.33 -10.71 4.02
N THR A 39 11.48 -10.46 4.65
CA THR A 39 11.67 -9.25 5.45
C THR A 39 11.72 -8.06 4.51
N LEU A 40 10.60 -7.36 4.34
CA LEU A 40 10.55 -6.08 3.62
C LEU A 40 11.35 -5.03 4.40
N ARG A 41 12.36 -4.42 3.77
CA ARG A 41 13.16 -3.37 4.40
C ARG A 41 13.01 -2.05 3.66
N PHE A 42 13.26 -0.95 4.35
CA PHE A 42 13.14 0.39 3.77
C PHE A 42 14.06 0.60 2.56
N GLU A 43 15.25 -0.02 2.56
CA GLU A 43 16.25 0.09 1.50
C GLU A 43 15.81 -0.59 0.20
N ASP A 44 14.89 -1.55 0.29
CA ASP A 44 14.33 -2.22 -0.90
C ASP A 44 13.37 -1.29 -1.67
N PHE A 45 12.95 -0.18 -1.05
CA PHE A 45 12.03 0.82 -1.61
C PHE A 45 12.61 2.23 -1.49
N PRO A 46 13.67 2.58 -2.24
CA PRO A 46 14.34 3.86 -2.11
C PRO A 46 13.41 5.04 -2.42
N ALA A 47 13.67 6.18 -1.77
CA ALA A 47 12.98 7.43 -2.04
C ALA A 47 13.05 7.81 -3.52
N VAL A 48 11.97 8.39 -4.04
CA VAL A 48 11.84 8.76 -5.45
C VAL A 48 12.82 9.87 -5.84
N LYS A 49 13.08 10.80 -4.92
CA LYS A 49 13.90 11.99 -5.19
C LYS A 49 14.42 12.61 -3.91
N ASN A 50 15.67 13.06 -3.91
CA ASN A 50 16.17 13.98 -2.88
C ASN A 50 15.82 15.41 -3.27
N TRP A 51 15.09 16.12 -2.40
CA TRP A 51 14.63 17.48 -2.69
C TRP A 51 15.12 18.49 -1.66
N ASN A 52 15.60 19.62 -2.17
CA ASN A 52 16.07 20.79 -1.43
C ASN A 52 15.54 22.09 -2.05
N GLY A 53 14.42 21.99 -2.80
CA GLY A 53 13.86 23.08 -3.56
C GLY A 53 13.01 24.05 -2.73
N LYS A 54 12.34 24.97 -3.44
CA LYS A 54 11.42 25.92 -2.82
C LYS A 54 10.13 25.22 -2.39
N ARG A 55 9.77 25.36 -1.12
CA ARG A 55 8.51 24.85 -0.55
C ARG A 55 7.30 25.55 -1.16
N CYS A 56 6.28 24.76 -1.49
CA CYS A 56 4.95 25.24 -1.84
C CYS A 56 4.02 25.26 -0.62
N ALA A 57 3.06 26.19 -0.63
CA ALA A 57 2.06 26.28 0.43
C ALA A 57 1.12 25.06 0.37
N PRO A 58 0.77 24.44 1.52
CA PRO A 58 -0.12 23.28 1.54
C PRO A 58 -1.51 23.60 1.00
N VAL A 59 -2.05 22.67 0.22
CA VAL A 59 -3.42 22.68 -0.30
C VAL A 59 -4.36 22.13 0.76
N LEU A 60 -5.28 22.99 1.25
CA LEU A 60 -6.28 22.68 2.27
C LEU A 60 -7.68 22.70 1.66
N ASP A 61 -7.94 21.79 0.74
CA ASP A 61 -9.15 21.71 -0.09
C ASP A 61 -10.34 21.01 0.59
N THR A 62 -10.10 20.13 1.57
CA THR A 62 -11.15 19.47 2.35
C THR A 62 -11.35 20.14 3.72
N ASP A 63 -12.54 20.01 4.29
CA ASP A 63 -12.81 20.54 5.65
C ASP A 63 -11.97 19.81 6.71
N PHE A 64 -11.68 18.54 6.50
CA PHE A 64 -10.76 17.78 7.34
C PHE A 64 -9.35 18.39 7.32
N LYS A 65 -8.76 18.69 6.16
CA LYS A 65 -7.47 19.38 6.07
C LYS A 65 -7.51 20.78 6.69
N LYS A 66 -8.62 21.52 6.55
CA LYS A 66 -8.79 22.85 7.19
C LYS A 66 -8.85 22.77 8.72
N GLN A 67 -9.42 21.70 9.28
CA GLN A 67 -9.43 21.45 10.72
C GLN A 67 -8.00 21.31 11.26
N TYR A 68 -7.12 20.63 10.50
CA TYR A 68 -5.70 20.43 10.85
C TYR A 68 -4.75 21.47 10.23
N ARG A 69 -5.25 22.65 9.81
CA ARG A 69 -4.47 23.67 9.09
C ARG A 69 -3.15 24.05 9.77
N THR A 70 -3.15 24.16 11.10
CA THR A 70 -1.98 24.62 11.85
C THR A 70 -0.90 23.54 11.81
N LEU A 71 -1.27 22.29 12.10
CA LEU A 71 -0.38 21.13 12.02
C LEU A 71 0.23 20.99 10.63
N ILE A 72 -0.60 21.05 9.58
CA ILE A 72 -0.15 20.90 8.19
C ILE A 72 0.80 22.02 7.81
N LYS A 73 0.48 23.28 8.14
CA LYS A 73 1.34 24.44 7.82
C LYS A 73 2.67 24.40 8.56
N GLN A 74 2.67 24.03 9.84
CA GLN A 74 3.88 23.93 10.64
C GLN A 74 4.80 22.85 10.07
N ASN A 75 4.26 21.66 9.80
CA ASN A 75 5.04 20.59 9.21
C ASN A 75 5.54 20.96 7.81
N ALA A 76 4.72 21.56 6.96
CA ALA A 76 5.16 21.97 5.62
C ALA A 76 6.31 22.99 5.61
N ALA A 77 6.60 23.66 6.74
CA ALA A 77 7.73 24.58 6.87
C ALA A 77 9.06 23.85 7.16
N ASP A 78 9.01 22.59 7.60
CA ASP A 78 10.19 21.81 7.99
C ASP A 78 10.81 21.05 6.80
N GLU A 79 11.88 20.30 7.07
CA GLU A 79 12.56 19.43 6.10
C GLU A 79 11.75 18.16 5.75
N PRO A 80 11.95 17.56 4.57
CA PRO A 80 11.38 16.24 4.26
C PRO A 80 11.82 15.20 5.29
N ASN A 81 10.88 14.37 5.74
CA ASN A 81 11.13 13.20 6.60
C ASN A 81 10.64 11.89 5.97
N PHE A 82 10.07 11.93 4.77
CA PHE A 82 9.52 10.78 4.08
C PHE A 82 9.72 10.87 2.56
N ASN A 83 10.09 9.76 1.91
CA ASN A 83 10.18 9.64 0.45
C ASN A 83 10.89 10.84 -0.24
N GLY A 84 11.94 11.33 0.42
CA GLY A 84 12.90 12.36 0.03
C GLY A 84 12.38 13.77 -0.24
N ILE A 85 11.10 13.93 -0.59
CA ILE A 85 10.44 15.20 -0.92
C ILE A 85 9.18 15.45 -0.08
N TYR A 86 8.73 14.44 0.65
CA TYR A 86 7.50 14.50 1.41
C TYR A 86 7.79 14.71 2.89
N ARG A 87 6.77 15.22 3.58
CA ARG A 87 6.74 15.24 5.03
C ARG A 87 5.47 14.59 5.57
N ILE A 88 5.65 13.64 6.48
CA ILE A 88 4.58 13.06 7.28
C ILE A 88 4.31 13.99 8.47
N ALA A 89 3.02 14.31 8.67
CA ALA A 89 2.51 15.09 9.79
C ALA A 89 1.47 14.28 10.56
N GLU A 90 1.82 13.81 11.75
CA GLU A 90 0.97 12.95 12.58
C GLU A 90 0.06 13.75 13.50
N PHE A 91 -1.14 13.22 13.79
CA PHE A 91 -2.10 13.80 14.71
C PHE A 91 -2.86 12.73 15.49
N GLY A 92 -3.29 13.06 16.71
CA GLY A 92 -4.26 12.27 17.44
C GLY A 92 -5.70 12.63 17.02
N ALA A 93 -6.54 11.62 16.81
CA ALA A 93 -7.98 11.76 16.59
C ALA A 93 -8.81 11.62 17.88
N GLY A 94 -8.17 11.25 19.00
CA GLY A 94 -8.83 11.11 20.31
C GLY A 94 -8.56 9.74 20.92
N THR A 95 -9.58 8.88 20.97
CA THR A 95 -9.70 7.62 21.73
C THR A 95 -8.68 6.51 21.36
N GLY A 96 -7.38 6.82 21.39
CA GLY A 96 -6.28 5.91 21.01
C GLY A 96 -6.05 5.80 19.50
N TRP A 97 -6.75 6.61 18.69
CA TRP A 97 -6.57 6.62 17.24
C TRP A 97 -5.69 7.80 16.82
N HIS A 98 -4.77 7.50 15.92
CA HIS A 98 -3.85 8.42 15.31
C HIS A 98 -4.08 8.44 13.80
N GLY A 99 -3.87 9.59 13.18
CA GLY A 99 -3.88 9.75 11.73
C GLY A 99 -2.65 10.54 11.32
N PHE A 100 -2.45 10.65 10.02
CA PHE A 100 -1.35 11.43 9.48
C PHE A 100 -1.71 12.05 8.14
N PHE A 101 -0.94 13.05 7.73
CA PHE A 101 -0.96 13.59 6.38
C PHE A 101 0.40 13.38 5.73
N VAL A 102 0.40 13.12 4.42
CA VAL A 102 1.61 13.15 3.59
C VAL A 102 1.58 14.43 2.76
N ILE A 103 2.53 15.32 3.05
CA ILE A 103 2.63 16.64 2.43
C ILE A 103 3.72 16.58 1.37
N ASN A 104 3.38 16.80 0.10
CA ASN A 104 4.36 17.03 -0.95
C ASN A 104 4.91 18.45 -0.82
N LEU A 105 6.19 18.61 -0.46
CA LEU A 105 6.76 19.94 -0.22
C LEU A 105 7.02 20.72 -1.52
N GLU A 106 7.11 20.03 -2.66
CA GLU A 106 7.30 20.66 -3.98
C GLU A 106 5.99 21.21 -4.54
N THR A 107 4.87 20.50 -4.37
CA THR A 107 3.57 20.89 -4.96
C THR A 107 2.58 21.48 -3.96
N GLY A 108 2.80 21.26 -2.67
CA GLY A 108 1.85 21.59 -1.61
C GLY A 108 0.67 20.62 -1.50
N ILE A 109 0.59 19.59 -2.35
CA ILE A 109 -0.50 18.60 -2.27
C ILE A 109 -0.43 17.86 -0.93
N VAL A 110 -1.58 17.72 -0.29
CA VAL A 110 -1.74 17.01 0.99
C VAL A 110 -2.61 15.79 0.79
N THR A 111 -2.03 14.61 1.00
CA THR A 111 -2.74 13.31 1.00
C THR A 111 -3.05 12.90 2.43
N GLU A 112 -4.27 12.43 2.67
CA GLU A 112 -4.70 11.91 3.97
C GLU A 112 -4.20 10.48 4.13
N GLY A 113 -3.60 10.18 5.29
CA GLY A 113 -3.09 8.87 5.65
C GLY A 113 -4.17 7.92 6.17
N ILE A 114 -3.78 6.68 6.44
CA ILE A 114 -4.65 5.69 7.08
C ILE A 114 -4.59 5.87 8.60
N PHE A 115 -5.72 5.70 9.27
CA PHE A 115 -5.75 5.69 10.74
C PHE A 115 -4.95 4.51 11.29
N ASN A 116 -4.31 4.73 12.43
CA ASN A 116 -3.46 3.77 13.12
C ASN A 116 -3.63 3.87 14.64
N GLU A 117 -3.25 2.82 15.34
CA GLU A 117 -3.35 2.73 16.80
C GLU A 117 -1.97 2.69 17.47
N PHE A 118 -0.97 2.14 16.77
CA PHE A 118 0.37 1.88 17.30
C PHE A 118 1.45 2.68 16.58
N GLY A 119 1.08 3.79 15.94
CA GLY A 119 2.02 4.70 15.30
C GLY A 119 2.46 4.26 13.90
N LEU A 120 3.53 4.90 13.44
CA LEU A 120 4.10 4.75 12.11
C LEU A 120 5.61 4.57 12.18
N GLU A 121 6.15 3.78 11.26
CA GLU A 121 7.57 3.75 10.97
C GLU A 121 7.81 4.12 9.51
N TYR A 122 8.69 5.08 9.28
CA TYR A 122 8.99 5.60 7.96
C TYR A 122 10.38 6.23 7.94
N SER A 123 10.91 6.41 6.74
CA SER A 123 12.21 7.04 6.53
C SER A 123 12.15 8.07 5.42
N LYS A 124 13.01 9.10 5.53
CA LYS A 124 13.25 10.06 4.46
C LYS A 124 13.75 9.36 3.20
N ASP A 125 14.51 8.29 3.36
CA ASP A 125 15.19 7.63 2.24
C ASP A 125 14.38 6.48 1.65
N SER A 126 13.13 6.30 2.10
CA SER A 126 12.24 5.26 1.60
C SER A 126 10.88 5.80 1.22
N ARG A 127 10.28 5.18 0.20
CA ARG A 127 8.87 5.36 -0.18
C ARG A 127 7.95 4.35 0.52
N MET A 128 8.50 3.42 1.30
CA MET A 128 7.73 2.51 2.15
C MET A 128 7.49 3.16 3.51
N LEU A 129 6.32 2.89 4.08
CA LEU A 129 6.02 3.13 5.49
C LEU A 129 5.33 1.90 6.09
N VAL A 130 5.47 1.76 7.40
CA VAL A 130 4.81 0.70 8.18
C VAL A 130 3.81 1.36 9.10
N VAL A 131 2.56 0.91 9.02
CA VAL A 131 1.49 1.30 9.94
C VAL A 131 1.39 0.25 11.03
N ASN A 132 1.30 0.69 12.28
CA ASN A 132 1.32 -0.16 13.46
C ASN A 132 2.53 -1.12 13.48
N PRO A 133 3.77 -0.60 13.57
CA PRO A 133 4.98 -1.43 13.56
C PRO A 133 4.89 -2.55 14.62
N SER A 134 5.33 -3.75 14.27
CA SER A 134 5.19 -4.92 15.13
C SER A 134 5.91 -4.74 16.46
N ALA A 135 7.08 -4.07 16.46
CA ALA A 135 7.78 -3.70 17.68
C ALA A 135 6.90 -2.86 18.64
N THR A 136 6.15 -1.88 18.12
CA THR A 136 5.27 -1.05 18.94
C THR A 136 4.03 -1.80 19.43
N ILE A 137 3.52 -2.74 18.64
CA ILE A 137 2.48 -3.69 19.08
C ILE A 137 3.02 -4.53 20.26
N LEU A 138 4.18 -5.16 20.10
CA LEU A 138 4.78 -6.00 21.13
C LEU A 138 5.01 -5.21 22.44
N ASP A 139 5.50 -3.98 22.34
CA ASP A 139 5.71 -3.10 23.50
C ASP A 139 4.40 -2.77 24.26
N TYR A 140 3.29 -2.63 23.53
CA TYR A 140 2.00 -2.28 24.13
C TYR A 140 1.40 -3.45 24.93
N TRP A 141 1.43 -4.67 24.37
CA TRP A 141 0.80 -5.84 24.98
C TRP A 141 1.74 -6.60 25.93
N GLN A 142 3.06 -6.47 25.79
CA GLN A 142 4.10 -7.12 26.62
C GLN A 142 4.07 -8.66 26.65
N ASP A 143 3.02 -9.26 26.10
CA ASP A 143 2.75 -10.68 26.00
C ASP A 143 2.20 -10.98 24.61
N GLU A 144 3.01 -11.68 23.82
CA GLU A 144 2.68 -12.07 22.46
C GLU A 144 1.40 -12.92 22.41
N GLU A 145 1.11 -13.71 23.46
CA GLU A 145 -0.08 -14.56 23.51
C GLU A 145 -1.38 -13.75 23.53
N ASN A 146 -1.34 -12.52 24.05
CA ASN A 146 -2.51 -11.67 24.29
C ASN A 146 -2.72 -10.56 23.24
N ILE A 147 -1.93 -10.53 22.17
CA ILE A 147 -2.11 -9.58 21.07
C ILE A 147 -3.41 -9.94 20.34
N PRO A 148 -4.41 -9.04 20.26
CA PRO A 148 -5.66 -9.33 19.59
C PRO A 148 -5.44 -9.42 18.08
N ALA A 149 -6.21 -10.27 17.38
CA ALA A 149 -6.09 -10.44 15.92
C ALA A 149 -6.25 -9.14 15.10
N ARG A 150 -6.85 -8.10 15.69
CA ARG A 150 -6.98 -6.76 15.08
C ARG A 150 -5.68 -5.94 15.10
N ALA A 151 -4.69 -6.34 15.89
CA ALA A 151 -3.38 -5.71 15.95
C ALA A 151 -2.46 -6.40 14.93
N PHE A 152 -2.31 -5.75 13.78
CA PHE A 152 -1.44 -6.19 12.69
C PHE A 152 -0.67 -5.00 12.15
N SER A 153 0.50 -5.27 11.57
CA SER A 153 1.33 -4.28 10.90
C SER A 153 0.98 -4.25 9.41
N SER A 154 0.78 -3.06 8.84
CA SER A 154 0.59 -2.90 7.38
C SER A 154 1.82 -2.24 6.76
N TYR A 155 2.42 -2.91 5.79
CA TYR A 155 3.49 -2.38 4.96
C TYR A 155 2.87 -1.74 3.72
N LEU A 156 3.10 -0.43 3.55
CA LEU A 156 2.52 0.36 2.48
C LEU A 156 3.62 1.03 1.66
N LEU A 157 3.45 1.04 0.36
CA LEU A 157 4.26 1.83 -0.57
C LEU A 157 3.51 3.11 -0.92
N PHE A 158 4.19 4.26 -0.90
CA PHE A 158 3.61 5.52 -1.34
C PHE A 158 4.14 5.92 -2.72
N GLU A 159 3.28 5.83 -3.73
CA GLU A 159 3.60 6.18 -5.12
C GLU A 159 2.49 7.04 -5.71
N ASP A 160 2.89 8.06 -6.48
CA ASP A 160 1.98 8.96 -7.20
C ASP A 160 0.85 9.54 -6.34
N GLY A 161 1.14 9.81 -5.06
CA GLY A 161 0.18 10.38 -4.12
C GLY A 161 -0.80 9.38 -3.51
N GLN A 162 -0.59 8.07 -3.70
CA GLN A 162 -1.45 6.99 -3.25
C GLN A 162 -0.68 5.96 -2.42
N PHE A 163 -1.39 5.29 -1.50
CA PHE A 163 -0.86 4.14 -0.77
C PHE A 163 -1.22 2.84 -1.49
N ILE A 164 -0.20 2.05 -1.80
CA ILE A 164 -0.32 0.69 -2.32
C ILE A 164 0.05 -0.26 -1.19
N LYS A 165 -0.89 -1.13 -0.80
CA LYS A 165 -0.63 -2.14 0.24
C LYS A 165 0.29 -3.22 -0.31
N LEU A 166 1.40 -3.48 0.38
CA LEU A 166 2.33 -4.57 0.08
C LEU A 166 1.95 -5.83 0.85
N LEU A 167 1.74 -5.68 2.16
CA LEU A 167 1.58 -6.79 3.09
C LEU A 167 0.87 -6.34 4.36
N ASP A 168 0.03 -7.21 4.92
CA ASP A 168 -0.37 -7.14 6.32
C ASP A 168 0.29 -8.31 7.08
N VAL A 169 1.02 -8.02 8.15
CA VAL A 169 1.64 -9.01 9.02
C VAL A 169 0.79 -9.12 10.27
N TYR A 170 0.13 -10.26 10.38
CA TYR A 170 -0.56 -10.67 11.59
C TYR A 170 0.42 -11.43 12.49
N LYS A 171 0.09 -11.50 13.78
CA LYS A 171 0.70 -12.50 14.66
C LYS A 171 0.57 -13.87 14.00
N ALA A 172 1.66 -14.64 13.98
CA ALA A 172 1.58 -16.04 13.58
C ALA A 172 0.83 -16.82 14.68
N ASP A 173 -0.25 -17.49 14.30
CA ASP A 173 -0.98 -18.42 15.17
C ASP A 173 -0.10 -19.61 15.60
#